data_AF-A0A537FK06-F1
#
_entry.id   AF-A0A537FK06-F1
#
_cell.length_a   1.000
_cell.length_b   1.000
_cell.length_c   1.000
_cell.angle_alpha   90.00
_cell.angle_beta   90.00
_cell.angle_gamma   90.00
#
_symmetry.space_group_name_H-M   'P 1'
#
loop_
_entity.id
_entity.type
_entity.pdbx_description
1 polymer ?
#
loop_
_entity_poly.entity_id
_entity_poly.type
_entity_poly.pdbx_seq_one_letter_code
_entity_poly.pdbx_strand_id
1 'polypeptide(L)'
;MAAYAGAFNVPLKCSPEETKHFVEPAMKEAETSNFAGALEVVNDGLNAHPASEGLLFLRSYFCYKIADSISSELSTLPRPIQPLGEGVLMVDGAMTNQMLGRFQEIVKVLGDAEEAINEILQVNPRNNEVTAFRSYIDSKLQKLGQESENMRMTFTNTPNIAGNFCVGCRKNISFDTQTVVFRKTSSTQLEVWHLPCFKQLGNKN
;
A
#
# COMPACT_ATOMS: atom_id res chain seq x y z
N MET A 1 -29.59 11.95 23.82
CA MET A 1 -28.75 11.55 22.67
C MET A 1 -27.43 11.01 23.19
N ALA A 2 -27.41 9.75 23.63
CA ALA A 2 -26.24 9.11 24.23
C ALA A 2 -26.18 7.67 23.73
N ALA A 3 -25.43 7.43 22.65
CA ALA A 3 -25.00 6.10 22.17
C ALA A 3 -24.19 6.25 20.86
N TYR A 4 -23.08 6.98 20.90
CA TYR A 4 -21.99 6.84 19.91
C TYR A 4 -20.62 6.86 20.61
N ALA A 5 -20.56 6.36 21.85
CA ALA A 5 -19.31 5.88 22.42
C ALA A 5 -19.00 4.51 21.80
N GLY A 6 -18.66 4.51 20.50
CA GLY A 6 -18.09 3.35 19.85
C GLY A 6 -16.74 3.08 20.50
N ALA A 7 -16.71 2.06 21.35
CA ALA A 7 -15.57 1.49 22.06
C ALA A 7 -14.21 1.68 21.34
N PHE A 8 -13.53 2.77 21.68
CA PHE A 8 -12.10 2.92 21.44
C PHE A 8 -11.41 2.68 22.78
N ASN A 9 -11.27 1.41 23.17
CA ASN A 9 -10.35 1.05 24.25
C ASN A 9 -8.94 1.20 23.66
N VAL A 10 -8.38 2.40 23.72
CA VAL A 10 -6.93 2.58 23.53
C VAL A 10 -6.28 1.66 24.57
N PRO A 11 -5.48 0.65 24.17
CA PRO A 11 -4.83 -0.28 25.09
C PRO A 11 -4.03 0.41 26.19
N LEU A 12 -3.59 1.63 25.92
CA LEU A 12 -2.71 2.43 26.73
C LEU A 12 -3.41 3.74 27.11
N LYS A 13 -3.43 4.03 28.42
CA LYS A 13 -4.05 5.23 28.94
C LYS A 13 -3.14 6.44 28.71
N CYS A 14 -3.70 7.51 28.18
CA CYS A 14 -3.08 8.84 28.21
C CYS A 14 -3.40 9.53 29.54
N SER A 15 -2.57 10.48 29.95
CA SER A 15 -2.89 11.42 31.02
C SER A 15 -4.10 12.28 30.66
N PRO A 16 -4.78 12.91 31.65
CA PRO A 16 -5.90 13.80 31.37
C PRO A 16 -5.54 14.99 30.46
N GLU A 17 -4.32 15.52 30.60
CA GLU A 17 -3.83 16.62 29.76
C GLU A 17 -3.63 16.17 28.32
N GLU A 18 -2.93 15.06 28.11
CA GLU A 18 -2.76 14.48 26.76
C GLU A 18 -4.10 14.12 26.12
N THR A 19 -5.02 13.60 26.92
CA THR A 19 -6.37 13.24 26.46
C THR A 19 -7.09 14.46 25.89
N LYS A 20 -7.15 15.54 26.68
CA LYS A 20 -7.86 16.76 26.31
C LYS A 20 -7.21 17.48 25.12
N HIS A 21 -5.89 17.51 25.06
CA HIS A 21 -5.17 18.35 24.10
C HIS A 21 -4.77 17.63 22.81
N PHE A 22 -4.62 16.30 22.83
CA PHE A 22 -4.12 15.54 21.68
C PHE A 22 -5.05 14.37 21.30
N VAL A 23 -5.54 13.58 22.26
CA VAL A 23 -6.38 12.42 21.94
C VAL A 23 -7.75 12.84 21.41
N GLU A 24 -8.51 13.64 22.16
CA GLU A 24 -9.85 14.07 21.76
C GLU A 24 -9.85 14.80 20.41
N PRO A 25 -8.94 15.76 20.13
CA PRO A 25 -8.88 16.41 18.83
C PRO A 25 -8.48 15.45 17.70
N ALA A 26 -7.51 14.56 17.93
CA ALA A 26 -7.12 13.57 16.92
C ALA A 26 -8.27 12.61 16.58
N MET A 27 -9.03 12.17 17.60
CA MET A 27 -10.20 11.33 17.39
C MET A 27 -11.30 12.06 16.62
N LYS A 28 -11.51 13.35 16.88
CA LYS A 28 -12.45 14.18 16.11
C LYS A 28 -12.06 14.29 14.63
N GLU A 29 -10.78 14.43 14.31
CA GLU A 29 -10.30 14.37 12.93
C GLU A 29 -10.59 12.98 12.32
N ALA A 30 -10.30 11.92 13.07
CA ALA A 30 -10.52 10.54 12.64
C ALA A 30 -12.01 10.19 12.40
N GLU A 31 -12.94 10.79 13.15
CA GLU A 31 -14.39 10.66 12.93
C GLU A 31 -14.83 11.15 11.55
N THR A 32 -14.09 12.11 10.99
CA THR A 32 -14.30 12.62 9.62
C THR A 32 -13.47 11.87 8.57
N SER A 33 -12.85 10.74 8.97
CA SER A 33 -11.88 9.97 8.16
C SER A 33 -10.61 10.75 7.76
N ASN A 34 -10.33 11.88 8.43
CA ASN A 34 -9.09 12.64 8.24
C ASN A 34 -7.95 12.04 9.09
N PHE A 35 -7.48 10.84 8.72
CA PHE A 35 -6.43 10.16 9.49
C PHE A 35 -5.07 10.88 9.42
N ALA A 36 -4.81 11.64 8.36
CA ALA A 36 -3.59 12.45 8.25
C ALA A 36 -3.61 13.61 9.27
N GLY A 37 -4.72 14.35 9.36
CA GLY A 37 -4.90 15.39 10.38
C GLY A 37 -4.89 14.82 11.80
N ALA A 38 -5.50 13.66 12.02
CA ALA A 38 -5.44 12.96 13.30
C ALA A 38 -3.99 12.61 13.69
N LEU A 39 -3.18 12.13 12.73
CA LEU A 39 -1.77 11.81 12.94
C LEU A 39 -0.93 13.07 13.23
N GLU A 40 -1.20 14.19 12.57
CA GLU A 40 -0.53 15.48 12.85
C GLU A 40 -0.75 15.91 14.31
N VAL A 41 -2.00 15.88 14.78
CA VAL A 41 -2.33 16.21 16.18
C VAL A 41 -1.60 15.30 17.17
N VAL A 42 -1.53 13.99 16.89
CA VAL A 42 -0.81 13.05 17.75
C VAL A 42 0.70 13.32 17.73
N ASN A 43 1.28 13.64 16.58
CA ASN A 43 2.70 13.98 16.48
C ASN A 43 3.04 15.26 17.26
N ASP A 44 2.17 16.27 17.24
CA ASP A 44 2.32 17.44 18.11
C ASP A 44 2.29 17.06 19.59
N GLY A 45 1.42 16.13 19.96
CA GLY A 45 1.39 15.55 21.31
C GLY A 45 2.68 14.82 21.68
N LEU A 46 3.24 14.03 20.77
CA LEU A 46 4.50 13.32 20.98
C LEU A 46 5.70 14.27 21.03
N ASN A 47 5.66 15.42 20.35
CA ASN A 47 6.69 16.45 20.52
C ASN A 47 6.69 17.03 21.94
N ALA A 48 5.52 17.16 22.57
CA ALA A 48 5.38 17.61 23.95
C ALA A 48 5.62 16.49 24.98
N HIS A 49 5.22 15.25 24.64
CA HIS A 49 5.28 14.07 25.52
C HIS A 49 5.87 12.85 24.76
N PRO A 50 7.19 12.82 24.50
CA PRO A 50 7.79 11.80 23.62
C PRO A 50 7.65 10.37 24.10
N ALA A 51 7.61 10.15 25.41
CA ALA A 51 7.51 8.82 26.02
C ALA A 51 6.05 8.38 26.29
N SER A 52 5.07 9.09 25.74
CA SER A 52 3.66 8.79 25.97
C SER A 52 3.24 7.52 25.25
N GLU A 53 3.15 6.41 25.98
CA GLU A 53 2.72 5.11 25.46
C GLU A 53 1.37 5.21 24.71
N GLY A 54 0.41 5.97 25.25
CA GLY A 54 -0.90 6.15 24.63
C GLY A 54 -0.83 6.91 23.30
N LEU A 55 -0.03 7.98 23.22
CA LEU A 55 0.16 8.74 21.97
C LEU A 55 0.98 7.95 20.94
N LEU A 56 1.99 7.18 21.37
CA LEU A 56 2.74 6.27 20.50
C LEU A 56 1.80 5.22 19.88
N PHE A 57 0.87 4.69 20.68
CA PHE A 57 -0.10 3.73 20.16
C PHE A 57 -1.04 4.38 19.15
N LEU A 58 -1.52 5.60 19.43
CA LEU A 58 -2.37 6.35 18.49
C LEU A 58 -1.63 6.70 17.20
N ARG A 59 -0.34 7.05 17.26
CA ARG A 59 0.50 7.26 16.07
C ARG A 59 0.51 6.00 15.21
N SER A 60 0.81 4.86 15.82
CA SER A 60 0.82 3.58 15.11
C SER A 60 -0.55 3.23 14.52
N TYR A 61 -1.62 3.43 15.28
CA TYR A 61 -2.98 3.20 14.83
C TYR A 61 -3.35 4.07 13.63
N PHE A 62 -3.08 5.38 13.68
CA PHE A 62 -3.43 6.27 12.57
C PHE A 62 -2.57 6.03 11.33
N CYS A 63 -1.28 5.71 11.48
CA CYS A 63 -0.46 5.23 10.37
C CYS A 63 -1.08 3.97 9.73
N TYR A 64 -1.49 2.98 10.54
CA TYR A 64 -2.17 1.80 10.03
C TYR A 64 -3.47 2.14 9.27
N LYS A 65 -4.27 3.09 9.76
CA LYS A 65 -5.51 3.53 9.10
C LYS A 65 -5.24 4.26 7.78
N ILE A 66 -4.21 5.09 7.70
CA ILE A 66 -3.77 5.72 6.44
C ILE A 66 -3.36 4.63 5.44
N ALA A 67 -2.53 3.68 5.85
CA ALA A 67 -2.13 2.53 5.04
C ALA A 67 -3.33 1.69 4.54
N ASP A 68 -4.37 1.54 5.38
CA ASP A 68 -5.63 0.88 5.04
C ASP A 68 -6.46 1.65 4.01
N SER A 69 -6.53 2.98 4.12
CA SER A 69 -7.18 3.83 3.14
C SER A 69 -6.51 3.69 1.76
N ILE A 70 -5.18 3.83 1.71
CA ILE A 70 -4.43 3.71 0.45
C ILE A 70 -4.59 2.30 -0.13
N SER A 71 -4.53 1.25 0.69
CA SER A 71 -4.74 -0.14 0.24
C SER A 71 -6.15 -0.34 -0.36
N SER A 72 -7.16 0.27 0.26
CA SER A 72 -8.54 0.21 -0.22
C SER A 72 -8.69 0.93 -1.56
N GLU A 73 -8.10 2.11 -1.72
CA GLU A 73 -8.06 2.83 -3.00
C GLU A 73 -7.41 1.98 -4.10
N LEU A 74 -6.27 1.35 -3.82
CA LEU A 74 -5.58 0.47 -4.77
C LEU A 74 -6.45 -0.70 -5.22
N SER A 75 -7.29 -1.24 -4.34
CA SER A 75 -8.20 -2.35 -4.69
C SER A 75 -9.30 -1.96 -5.68
N THR A 76 -9.59 -0.66 -5.81
CA THR A 76 -10.57 -0.12 -6.77
C THR A 76 -9.98 0.20 -8.14
N LEU A 77 -8.65 0.28 -8.24
CA LEU A 77 -7.98 0.57 -9.50
C LEU A 77 -8.03 -0.63 -10.45
N PRO A 78 -8.07 -0.40 -11.78
CA PRO A 78 -7.91 -1.47 -12.76
C PRO A 78 -6.60 -2.24 -12.53
N ARG A 79 -6.64 -3.56 -12.67
CA ARG A 79 -5.43 -4.38 -12.54
C ARG A 79 -4.44 -4.00 -13.66
N PRO A 80 -3.23 -3.53 -13.34
CA PRO A 80 -2.26 -3.09 -14.33
C PRO A 80 -1.70 -4.27 -15.12
N ILE A 81 -1.71 -5.47 -14.51
CA ILE A 81 -1.26 -6.71 -15.13
C ILE A 81 -2.48 -7.64 -15.20
N GLN A 82 -2.90 -7.95 -16.43
CA GLN A 82 -4.11 -8.72 -16.68
C GLN A 82 -3.85 -9.88 -17.64
N PRO A 83 -4.12 -11.14 -17.24
CA PRO A 83 -4.11 -12.25 -18.19
C PRO A 83 -5.29 -12.11 -19.16
N LEU A 84 -5.03 -12.28 -20.45
CA LEU A 84 -6.05 -12.25 -21.51
C LEU A 84 -6.42 -13.66 -22.02
N GLY A 85 -5.83 -14.72 -21.46
CA GLY A 85 -6.01 -16.11 -21.89
C GLY A 85 -4.83 -16.62 -22.73
N GLU A 86 -4.72 -17.95 -22.90
CA GLU A 86 -3.79 -18.62 -23.84
C GLU A 86 -2.31 -18.12 -23.81
N GLY A 87 -1.78 -17.80 -22.62
CA GLY A 87 -0.41 -17.30 -22.50
C GLY A 87 -0.21 -15.84 -22.94
N VAL A 88 -1.31 -15.08 -23.04
CA VAL A 88 -1.33 -13.64 -23.32
C VAL A 88 -1.49 -12.85 -22.02
N LEU A 89 -0.63 -11.86 -21.83
CA LEU A 89 -0.61 -10.97 -20.67
C LEU A 89 -0.61 -9.52 -21.13
N MET A 90 -1.59 -8.73 -20.70
CA MET A 90 -1.57 -7.28 -20.87
C MET A 90 -0.90 -6.63 -19.66
N VAL A 91 -0.03 -5.66 -19.91
CA VAL A 91 0.67 -4.89 -18.88
C VAL A 91 0.51 -3.41 -19.20
N ASP A 92 -0.06 -2.66 -18.27
CA ASP A 92 -0.12 -1.20 -18.31
C ASP A 92 1.05 -0.62 -17.51
N GLY A 93 2.04 -0.07 -18.22
CA GLY A 93 3.25 0.48 -17.63
C GLY A 93 3.00 1.63 -16.66
N ALA A 94 2.19 2.60 -17.08
CA ALA A 94 1.91 3.79 -16.30
C ALA A 94 1.18 3.43 -15.00
N MET A 95 0.15 2.58 -15.09
CA MET A 95 -0.58 2.11 -13.92
C MET A 95 0.28 1.21 -13.02
N THR A 96 1.14 0.36 -13.59
CA THR A 96 2.08 -0.46 -12.81
C THR A 96 3.01 0.43 -11.97
N ASN A 97 3.62 1.44 -12.57
CA ASN A 97 4.50 2.37 -11.87
C ASN A 97 3.74 3.18 -10.80
N GLN A 98 2.53 3.64 -11.10
CA GLN A 98 1.67 4.32 -10.12
C GLN A 98 1.36 3.42 -8.92
N MET A 99 0.98 2.15 -9.15
CA MET A 99 0.70 1.21 -8.06
C MET A 99 1.95 0.87 -7.24
N LEU A 100 3.11 0.68 -7.89
CA LEU A 100 4.38 0.47 -7.20
C LEU A 100 4.73 1.66 -6.28
N GLY A 101 4.53 2.89 -6.74
CA GLY A 101 4.73 4.09 -5.91
C GLY A 101 3.80 4.13 -4.69
N ARG A 102 2.53 3.76 -4.86
CA ARG A 102 1.58 3.66 -3.74
C ARG A 102 1.92 2.54 -2.76
N PHE A 103 2.45 1.40 -3.22
CA PHE A 103 2.95 0.37 -2.32
C PHE A 103 4.11 0.87 -1.46
N GLN A 104 5.04 1.64 -2.04
CA GLN A 104 6.14 2.25 -1.29
C GLN A 104 5.63 3.22 -0.21
N GLU A 105 4.61 4.01 -0.54
CA GLU A 105 3.95 4.91 0.42
C GLU A 105 3.34 4.12 1.59
N ILE A 106 2.61 3.05 1.32
CA ILE A 106 2.03 2.20 2.37
C ILE A 106 3.13 1.57 3.24
N VAL A 107 4.19 1.02 2.63
CA VAL A 107 5.31 0.41 3.36
C VAL A 107 5.98 1.43 4.29
N LYS A 108 6.20 2.66 3.81
CA LYS A 108 6.76 3.73 4.62
C LYS A 108 5.89 4.02 5.85
N VAL A 109 4.60 4.27 5.62
CA VAL A 109 3.65 4.60 6.70
C VAL A 109 3.52 3.45 7.71
N LEU A 110 3.51 2.20 7.26
CA LEU A 110 3.50 1.04 8.15
C LEU A 110 4.83 0.86 8.91
N GLY A 111 5.96 1.26 8.33
CA GLY A 111 7.25 1.31 9.02
C GLY A 111 7.23 2.31 10.20
N ASP A 112 6.68 3.50 9.98
CA ASP A 112 6.49 4.50 11.05
C ASP A 112 5.54 3.96 12.16
N ALA A 113 4.55 3.15 11.77
CA ALA A 113 3.66 2.48 12.72
C ALA A 113 4.39 1.42 13.55
N GLU A 114 5.26 0.63 12.91
CA GLU A 114 6.06 -0.40 13.57
C GLU A 114 7.07 0.22 14.56
N GLU A 115 7.71 1.32 14.19
CA GLU A 115 8.66 2.05 15.05
C GLU A 115 7.99 2.47 16.38
N ALA A 116 6.83 3.12 16.30
CA ALA A 116 6.10 3.55 17.50
C ALA A 116 5.68 2.37 18.40
N ILE A 117 5.34 1.22 17.82
CA ILE A 117 5.01 0.00 18.56
C ILE A 117 6.24 -0.63 19.20
N ASN A 118 7.37 -0.62 18.50
CA ASN A 118 8.63 -1.11 19.04
C ASN A 118 9.07 -0.27 20.25
N GLU A 119 8.88 1.05 20.23
CA GLU A 119 9.15 1.91 21.40
C GLU A 119 8.31 1.50 22.61
N ILE A 120 7.00 1.27 22.43
CA ILE A 120 6.12 0.80 23.51
C ILE A 120 6.59 -0.55 24.05
N LEU A 121 6.91 -1.50 23.17
CA LEU A 121 7.30 -2.86 23.57
C LEU A 121 8.70 -2.93 24.20
N GLN A 122 9.58 -1.94 23.97
CA GLN A 122 10.84 -1.83 24.70
C GLN A 122 10.60 -1.53 26.18
N VAL A 123 9.62 -0.69 26.50
CA VAL A 123 9.26 -0.32 27.87
C VAL A 123 8.38 -1.39 28.53
N ASN A 124 7.42 -1.92 27.78
CA ASN A 124 6.49 -2.95 28.25
C ASN A 124 6.42 -4.16 27.30
N PRO A 125 7.40 -5.08 27.35
CA PRO A 125 7.49 -6.21 26.43
C PRO A 125 6.36 -7.25 26.55
N ARG A 126 5.58 -7.21 27.63
CA ARG A 126 4.51 -8.17 27.93
C ARG A 126 3.12 -7.63 27.63
N ASN A 127 3.02 -6.49 26.95
CA ASN A 127 1.74 -5.95 26.54
C ASN A 127 1.15 -6.78 25.39
N ASN A 128 0.21 -7.67 25.73
CA ASN A 128 -0.41 -8.58 24.76
C ASN A 128 -1.23 -7.85 23.69
N GLU A 129 -1.89 -6.74 24.03
CA GLU A 129 -2.72 -5.98 23.09
C GLU A 129 -1.85 -5.28 22.04
N VAL A 130 -0.76 -4.65 22.48
CA VAL A 130 0.24 -4.01 21.60
C VAL A 130 0.96 -5.05 20.74
N THR A 131 1.29 -6.21 21.32
CA THR A 131 1.89 -7.34 20.57
C THR A 131 0.96 -7.90 19.50
N ALA A 132 -0.34 -8.03 19.82
CA ALA A 132 -1.34 -8.43 18.85
C ALA A 132 -1.49 -7.37 17.74
N PHE A 133 -1.48 -6.08 18.09
CA PHE A 133 -1.53 -4.99 17.11
C PHE A 133 -0.32 -5.01 16.17
N ARG A 134 0.89 -5.23 16.70
CA ARG A 134 2.10 -5.43 15.89
C ARG A 134 1.91 -6.55 14.86
N SER A 135 1.35 -7.68 15.28
CA SER A 135 1.12 -8.82 14.38
C SER A 135 0.20 -8.48 13.20
N TYR A 136 -0.76 -7.56 13.38
CA TYR A 136 -1.58 -7.05 12.27
C TYR A 136 -0.78 -6.19 11.29
N ILE A 137 0.11 -5.33 11.79
CA ILE A 137 1.01 -4.51 10.96
C ILE A 137 1.95 -5.43 10.16
N ASP A 138 2.59 -6.40 10.82
CA ASP A 138 3.53 -7.34 10.20
C ASP A 138 2.87 -8.17 9.11
N SER A 139 1.67 -8.71 9.38
CA SER A 139 0.88 -9.46 8.39
C SER A 139 0.55 -8.61 7.16
N LYS A 140 0.20 -7.34 7.36
CA LYS A 140 -0.12 -6.42 6.26
C LYS A 140 1.12 -6.05 5.45
N LEU A 141 2.24 -5.77 6.11
CA LEU A 141 3.55 -5.54 5.48
C LEU A 141 3.99 -6.75 4.65
N GLN A 142 3.87 -7.96 5.18
CA GLN A 142 4.24 -9.19 4.48
C GLN A 142 3.41 -9.38 3.19
N LYS A 143 2.08 -9.22 3.30
CA LYS A 143 1.19 -9.34 2.13
C LYS A 143 1.49 -8.30 1.06
N LEU A 144 1.65 -7.04 1.45
CA LEU A 144 1.98 -5.95 0.53
C LEU A 144 3.36 -6.11 -0.10
N GLY A 145 4.34 -6.56 0.69
CA GLY A 145 5.68 -6.88 0.19
C GLY A 145 5.65 -7.97 -0.88
N GLN A 146 4.87 -9.03 -0.66
CA GLN A 146 4.70 -10.10 -1.64
C GLN A 146 3.99 -9.61 -2.91
N GLU A 147 2.91 -8.83 -2.79
CA GLU A 147 2.18 -8.28 -3.93
C GLU A 147 3.04 -7.31 -4.75
N SER A 148 3.76 -6.41 -4.08
CA SER A 148 4.68 -5.46 -4.70
C SER A 148 5.82 -6.18 -5.42
N GLU A 149 6.42 -7.20 -4.79
CA GLU A 149 7.51 -7.97 -5.40
C GLU A 149 7.05 -8.75 -6.63
N ASN A 150 5.89 -9.41 -6.55
CA ASN A 150 5.32 -10.13 -7.69
C ASN A 150 5.06 -9.18 -8.88
N MET A 151 4.53 -7.99 -8.60
CA MET A 151 4.30 -6.96 -9.61
C MET A 151 5.62 -6.48 -10.21
N ARG A 152 6.61 -6.16 -9.37
CA ARG A 152 7.95 -5.71 -9.78
C ARG A 152 8.65 -6.75 -10.65
N MET A 153 8.70 -8.01 -10.21
CA MET A 153 9.31 -9.10 -10.98
C MET A 153 8.64 -9.27 -12.34
N THR A 154 7.31 -9.25 -12.38
CA THR A 154 6.58 -9.37 -13.65
C THR A 154 6.90 -8.21 -14.58
N PHE A 155 6.88 -6.98 -14.06
CA PHE A 155 7.11 -5.76 -14.83
C PHE A 155 8.56 -5.63 -15.33
N THR A 156 9.56 -6.02 -14.53
CA THR A 156 10.98 -5.94 -14.89
C THR A 156 11.43 -7.10 -15.77
N ASN A 157 10.93 -8.33 -15.55
CA ASN A 157 11.41 -9.50 -16.28
C ASN A 157 10.76 -9.64 -17.67
N THR A 158 9.51 -9.22 -17.84
CA THR A 158 8.82 -9.39 -19.13
C THR A 158 9.48 -8.63 -20.29
N PRO A 159 9.97 -7.38 -20.13
CA PRO A 159 10.80 -6.70 -21.14
C PRO A 159 12.11 -7.43 -21.46
N ASN A 160 12.81 -7.91 -20.43
CA ASN A 160 14.11 -8.58 -20.61
C ASN A 160 14.00 -9.86 -21.46
N ILE A 161 12.86 -10.55 -21.39
CA ILE A 161 12.61 -11.77 -22.14
C ILE A 161 12.10 -11.47 -23.56
N ALA A 162 11.23 -10.46 -23.73
CA ALA A 162 10.61 -10.17 -25.03
C ALA A 162 11.39 -9.18 -25.91
N GLY A 163 12.33 -8.43 -25.34
CA GLY A 163 13.00 -7.30 -25.97
C GLY A 163 12.11 -6.05 -26.04
N ASN A 164 12.63 -5.00 -26.70
CA ASN A 164 12.04 -3.66 -26.63
C ASN A 164 11.31 -3.21 -27.90
N PHE A 165 11.04 -4.14 -28.84
CA PHE A 165 10.42 -3.81 -30.12
C PHE A 165 9.08 -4.52 -30.29
N CYS A 166 8.06 -3.75 -30.68
CA CYS A 166 6.77 -4.34 -31.04
C CYS A 166 6.90 -5.22 -32.29
N VAL A 167 6.42 -6.46 -32.22
CA VAL A 167 6.45 -7.39 -33.36
C VAL A 167 5.63 -6.87 -34.55
N GLY A 168 4.49 -6.22 -34.29
CA GLY A 168 3.58 -5.75 -35.34
C GLY A 168 4.06 -4.53 -36.13
N CYS A 169 4.61 -3.51 -35.44
CA CYS A 169 5.01 -2.25 -36.09
C CYS A 169 6.52 -2.00 -36.10
N ARG A 170 7.33 -2.87 -35.48
CA ARG A 170 8.79 -2.77 -35.37
C ARG A 170 9.31 -1.48 -34.73
N LYS A 171 8.44 -0.74 -34.03
CA LYS A 171 8.82 0.44 -33.24
C LYS A 171 9.20 0.03 -31.82
N ASN A 172 10.04 0.86 -31.21
CA ASN A 172 10.39 0.75 -29.79
C ASN A 172 9.14 0.84 -28.90
N ILE A 173 9.20 0.11 -27.80
CA ILE A 173 8.22 0.12 -26.71
C ILE A 173 8.84 0.84 -25.52
N SER A 174 8.04 1.71 -24.91
CA SER A 174 8.34 2.33 -23.62
C SER A 174 7.49 1.66 -22.55
N PHE A 175 8.03 0.62 -21.92
CA PHE A 175 7.31 -0.20 -20.94
C PHE A 175 6.82 0.59 -19.73
N ASP A 176 7.46 1.71 -19.40
CA ASP A 176 7.09 2.54 -18.25
C ASP A 176 5.84 3.39 -18.46
N THR A 177 5.46 3.62 -19.71
CA THR A 177 4.43 4.61 -20.07
C THR A 177 3.33 4.05 -20.98
N GLN A 178 3.53 2.87 -21.56
CA GLN A 178 2.62 2.29 -22.54
C GLN A 178 1.95 1.03 -22.02
N THR A 179 0.72 0.80 -22.49
CA THR A 179 0.04 -0.49 -22.36
C THR A 179 0.50 -1.43 -23.47
N VAL A 180 1.04 -2.58 -23.08
CA VAL A 180 1.62 -3.58 -23.97
C VAL A 180 1.00 -4.95 -23.75
N VAL A 181 1.12 -5.81 -24.75
CA VAL A 181 0.66 -7.20 -24.69
C VAL A 181 1.85 -8.11 -24.91
N PHE A 182 2.12 -8.95 -23.93
CA PHE A 182 3.04 -10.06 -24.05
C PHE A 182 2.28 -11.30 -24.52
N ARG A 183 2.81 -12.00 -25.51
CA ARG A 183 2.26 -13.28 -25.98
C ARG A 183 3.34 -14.33 -25.93
N LYS A 184 3.08 -15.41 -25.20
CA LYS A 184 3.94 -16.60 -25.22
C LYS A 184 3.78 -17.31 -26.56
N THR A 185 4.86 -17.47 -27.32
CA THR A 185 4.86 -18.23 -28.58
C THR A 185 5.47 -19.62 -28.43
N SER A 186 6.32 -19.83 -27.42
CA SER A 186 6.85 -21.14 -27.04
C SER A 186 7.21 -21.17 -25.55
N SER A 187 7.77 -22.29 -25.06
CA SER A 187 8.26 -22.39 -23.67
C SER A 187 9.37 -21.38 -23.33
N THR A 188 10.12 -20.91 -24.32
CA THR A 188 11.28 -20.03 -24.14
C THR A 188 11.17 -18.69 -24.87
N GLN A 189 10.08 -18.45 -25.60
CA GLN A 189 9.93 -17.25 -26.43
C GLN A 189 8.67 -16.47 -26.04
N LEU A 190 8.90 -15.19 -25.77
CA LEU A 190 7.87 -14.19 -25.46
C LEU A 190 7.94 -13.10 -26.53
N GLU A 191 6.81 -12.78 -27.12
CA GLU A 191 6.68 -11.62 -28.00
C GLU A 191 6.05 -10.47 -27.24
N VAL A 192 6.38 -9.24 -27.64
CA VAL A 192 5.76 -8.03 -27.13
C VAL A 192 5.10 -7.23 -28.27
N TRP A 193 3.92 -6.69 -27.98
CA TRP A 193 3.11 -5.94 -28.90
C TRP A 193 2.63 -4.64 -28.25
N HIS A 194 2.62 -3.54 -29.00
CA HIS A 194 1.76 -2.42 -28.65
C HIS A 194 0.30 -2.88 -28.65
N LEU A 195 -0.51 -2.48 -27.66
CA LEU A 195 -1.92 -2.89 -27.57
C LEU A 195 -2.72 -2.65 -28.87
N PRO A 196 -2.59 -1.51 -29.59
CA PRO A 196 -3.26 -1.31 -30.89
C PRO A 196 -2.83 -2.32 -31.96
N CYS A 197 -1.53 -2.67 -32.02
CA CYS A 197 -1.02 -3.64 -32.99
C CYS A 197 -1.58 -5.04 -32.71
N PHE A 198 -1.69 -5.41 -31.44
CA PHE A 198 -2.26 -6.70 -31.04
C PHE A 198 -3.76 -6.79 -31.37
N LYS A 199 -4.53 -5.72 -31.12
CA LYS A 199 -5.97 -5.68 -31.45
C LYS A 199 -6.24 -5.81 -32.95
N GLN A 200 -5.36 -5.28 -33.80
CA GLN A 200 -5.48 -5.41 -35.26
C GLN A 200 -5.27 -6.85 -35.77
N LEU A 201 -4.65 -7.73 -34.98
CA LEU A 201 -4.48 -9.14 -35.30
C LEU A 201 -5.79 -9.91 -35.17
N GLY A 202 -6.59 -9.61 -34.13
CA GLY A 202 -7.89 -10.24 -33.89
C GLY A 202 -8.98 -9.86 -34.89
N ASN A 203 -8.84 -8.72 -35.58
CA ASN A 203 -9.77 -8.29 -36.64
C ASN A 203 -9.43 -8.87 -38.02
N LYS A 204 -8.38 -9.69 -38.14
CA LYS A 204 -7.91 -10.29 -39.39
C LYS A 204 -8.19 -11.79 -39.50
N ASN A 205 -8.77 -12.38 -38.46
CA ASN A 205 -9.29 -13.74 -38.42
C ASN A 205 -10.81 -13.71 -38.27
#